data_AF-A0A2W2APN8-F1
#
_entry.id   AF-A0A2W2APN8-F1
#
_cell.length_a   1.000
_cell.length_b   1.000
_cell.length_c   1.000
_cell.angle_alpha   90.00
_cell.angle_beta   90.00
_cell.angle_gamma   90.00
#
_symmetry.space_group_name_H-M   'P 1'
#
loop_
_entity.id
_entity.type
_entity.pdbx_description
1 polymer ?
#
loop_
_entity_poly.entity_id
_entity_poly.type
_entity_poly.pdbx_seq_one_letter_code
_entity_poly.pdbx_strand_id
1 'polypeptide(L)'
;MDITLIVVLVIALALFFDFTNGFHDTANAMATPIATGAMKPTVAVSVAAVLNLVGAFLSTAVATSISHGLINEGPGGVAISPEMIFAGLIGAVVWNMITWLRGLPSSSSHALFGGLIGAAIVGAGFDSVNYAALLTVVIIPAFLSPVIASLVSLLATRIAYRITRRPVFPNERGGFRIGQIFTSSMVSLAHGTNDAQKTMGVITLTLIASGAQSADQGVQFWVVVACALAIALGTYTGGWRIIRTLGSGITEIRATQGFAAEASTAATILASSHLGFALSTTQVSSGSIIGAGLGRRGSKIQWSTAGKIVIAWFITLPAAAAVGAVASGIARFGVIGLVIDAVVGAIVILGLYLWSLRKPHEHASAIEIDVAANAVLTRKEQRGLQRKKRAEAVAARRAELSRERTLRRMAGRKGGRR
;
A
#
# COMPACT_ATOMS: atom_id res chain seq x y z
N MET A 1 16.89 3.53 32.95
CA MET A 1 17.01 4.49 31.83
C MET A 1 16.30 5.75 32.26
N ASP A 2 16.85 6.92 31.98
CA ASP A 2 16.08 8.16 32.11
C ASP A 2 14.80 7.99 31.26
N ILE A 3 13.62 8.30 31.80
CA ILE A 3 12.32 8.18 31.09
C ILE A 3 12.41 8.88 29.73
N THR A 4 13.23 9.92 29.64
CA THR A 4 13.56 10.63 28.41
C THR A 4 14.18 9.74 27.32
N LEU A 5 15.10 8.83 27.66
CA LEU A 5 15.76 7.99 26.65
C LEU A 5 14.78 6.99 26.01
N ILE A 6 13.87 6.40 26.79
CA ILE A 6 12.89 5.46 26.23
C ILE A 6 11.88 6.18 25.34
N VAL A 7 11.43 7.37 25.75
CA VAL A 7 10.53 8.20 24.95
C VAL A 7 11.19 8.55 23.62
N VAL A 8 12.47 8.93 23.62
CA VAL A 8 13.22 9.21 22.37
C VAL A 8 13.30 7.97 21.47
N LEU A 9 13.57 6.78 22.03
CA LEU A 9 13.61 5.53 21.26
C LEU A 9 12.25 5.17 20.66
N VAL A 10 11.17 5.35 21.44
CA VAL A 10 9.79 5.13 20.96
C VAL A 10 9.44 6.10 19.84
N ILE A 11 9.75 7.39 19.99
CA ILE A 11 9.53 8.39 18.94
C ILE A 11 10.31 8.04 17.68
N ALA A 12 11.59 7.70 17.80
CA ALA A 12 12.42 7.32 16.66
C ALA A 12 11.85 6.08 15.94
N LEU A 13 11.43 5.06 16.69
CA LEU A 13 10.85 3.85 16.12
C LEU A 13 9.45 4.09 15.53
N ALA A 14 8.63 4.95 16.15
CA ALA A 14 7.33 5.35 15.63
C ALA A 14 7.47 6.12 14.31
N LEU A 15 8.41 7.07 14.22
CA LEU A 15 8.70 7.77 12.97
C LEU A 15 9.27 6.81 11.90
N PHE A 16 10.10 5.85 12.30
CA PHE A 16 10.55 4.80 11.38
C PHE A 16 9.40 3.90 10.92
N PHE A 17 8.47 3.56 11.82
CA PHE A 17 7.24 2.85 11.46
C PHE A 17 6.43 3.67 10.44
N ASP A 18 6.23 4.97 10.67
CA ASP A 18 5.46 5.84 9.77
C ASP A 18 6.13 5.99 8.40
N PHE A 19 7.46 6.10 8.38
CA PHE A 19 8.25 6.02 7.16
C PHE A 19 8.02 4.69 6.45
N THR A 20 8.08 3.56 7.18
CA THR A 20 7.82 2.25 6.58
C THR A 20 6.42 2.16 6.01
N ASN A 21 5.45 2.70 6.74
CA ASN A 21 4.05 2.74 6.33
C ASN A 21 3.87 3.54 5.03
N GLY A 22 4.44 4.74 4.96
CA GLY A 22 4.36 5.59 3.78
C GLY A 22 4.84 4.89 2.52
N PHE A 23 5.93 4.14 2.60
CA PHE A 23 6.50 3.43 1.46
C PHE A 23 5.66 2.18 1.09
N HIS A 24 5.18 1.43 2.09
CA HIS A 24 4.27 0.29 1.90
C HIS A 24 3.00 0.68 1.14
N ASP A 25 2.37 1.74 1.62
CA ASP A 25 1.04 2.14 1.21
C ASP A 25 1.03 3.08 -0.01
N THR A 26 2.20 3.49 -0.49
CA THR A 26 2.35 4.10 -1.82
C THR A 26 1.72 3.21 -2.89
N ALA A 27 1.81 1.89 -2.73
CA ALA A 27 1.22 0.95 -3.65
C ALA A 27 -0.32 1.06 -3.73
N ASN A 28 -0.98 1.42 -2.64
CA ASN A 28 -2.44 1.48 -2.56
C ASN A 28 -3.03 2.60 -3.43
N ALA A 29 -2.28 3.69 -3.64
CA ALA A 29 -2.71 4.82 -4.45
C ALA A 29 -2.04 4.85 -5.84
N MET A 30 -0.79 4.38 -5.94
CA MET A 30 0.03 4.59 -7.14
C MET A 30 0.23 3.34 -7.99
N ALA A 31 -0.08 2.14 -7.51
CA ALA A 31 0.06 0.94 -8.33
C ALA A 31 -0.84 0.96 -9.56
N THR A 32 -2.10 1.39 -9.43
CA THR A 32 -3.04 1.41 -10.55
C THR A 32 -2.72 2.51 -11.58
N PRO A 33 -2.44 3.79 -11.24
CA PRO A 33 -2.12 4.81 -12.24
C PRO A 33 -0.77 4.56 -12.92
N ILE A 34 0.17 3.89 -12.25
CA ILE A 34 1.42 3.44 -12.87
C ILE A 34 1.13 2.29 -13.85
N ALA A 35 0.38 1.26 -13.44
CA ALA A 35 0.10 0.10 -14.28
C ALA A 35 -0.74 0.43 -15.52
N THR A 36 -1.65 1.41 -15.43
CA THR A 36 -2.45 1.88 -16.58
C THR A 36 -1.67 2.82 -17.50
N GLY A 37 -0.46 3.25 -17.12
CA GLY A 37 0.31 4.28 -17.79
C GLY A 37 -0.31 5.68 -17.66
N ALA A 38 -1.18 5.90 -16.67
CA ALA A 38 -1.77 7.20 -16.40
C ALA A 38 -0.71 8.20 -15.92
N MET A 39 0.13 7.77 -14.98
CA MET A 39 1.27 8.54 -14.44
C MET A 39 2.59 7.81 -14.68
N LYS A 40 3.68 8.58 -14.78
CA LYS A 40 5.04 8.03 -14.70
C LYS A 40 5.36 7.66 -13.24
N PRO A 41 6.18 6.62 -12.98
CA PRO A 41 6.48 6.17 -11.62
C PRO A 41 7.01 7.26 -10.70
N THR A 42 7.99 8.05 -11.16
CA THR A 42 8.60 9.12 -10.36
C THR A 42 7.62 10.25 -10.04
N VAL A 43 6.77 10.61 -11.00
CA VAL A 43 5.71 11.60 -10.81
C VAL A 43 4.66 11.08 -9.83
N ALA A 44 4.26 9.82 -9.97
CA ALA A 44 3.27 9.19 -9.11
C ALA A 44 3.68 9.21 -7.63
N VAL A 45 4.90 8.75 -7.32
CA VAL A 45 5.40 8.76 -5.92
C VAL A 45 5.63 10.18 -5.38
N SER A 46 6.01 11.14 -6.24
CA SER A 46 6.18 12.55 -5.84
C SER A 46 4.84 13.19 -5.47
N VAL A 47 3.81 13.01 -6.32
CA VAL A 47 2.46 13.51 -6.05
C VAL A 47 1.90 12.84 -4.80
N ALA A 48 2.07 11.53 -4.65
CA ALA A 48 1.64 10.81 -3.46
C ALA A 48 2.29 11.35 -2.19
N ALA A 49 3.61 11.59 -2.21
CA ALA A 49 4.35 12.11 -1.06
C ALA A 49 3.86 13.50 -0.63
N VAL A 50 3.68 14.42 -1.59
CA VAL A 50 3.16 15.76 -1.30
C VAL A 50 1.74 15.70 -0.75
N LEU A 51 0.87 14.84 -1.30
CA LEU A 51 -0.51 14.73 -0.83
C LEU A 51 -0.62 14.01 0.51
N ASN A 52 0.25 13.03 0.80
CA ASN A 52 0.36 12.43 2.12
C ASN A 52 0.80 13.48 3.16
N LEU A 53 1.81 14.30 2.82
CA LEU A 53 2.26 15.40 3.67
C LEU A 53 1.10 16.36 3.97
N VAL A 54 0.40 16.84 2.94
CA VAL A 54 -0.74 17.76 3.10
C VAL A 54 -1.87 17.10 3.89
N GLY A 55 -2.21 15.86 3.57
CA GLY A 55 -3.29 15.11 4.22
C GLY A 55 -3.08 14.95 5.73
N ALA A 56 -1.83 14.77 6.16
CA ALA A 56 -1.48 14.68 7.58
C ALA A 56 -1.82 15.96 8.37
N PHE A 57 -1.90 17.13 7.73
CA PHE A 57 -2.29 18.40 8.38
C PHE A 57 -3.80 18.68 8.34
N LEU A 58 -4.60 17.91 7.59
CA LEU A 58 -6.02 18.21 7.42
C LEU A 58 -6.92 17.69 8.55
N SER A 59 -6.42 16.77 9.39
CA SER A 59 -7.21 16.19 10.48
C SER A 59 -6.33 15.60 11.58
N THR A 60 -6.85 15.60 12.80
CA THR A 60 -6.30 14.91 13.98
C THR A 60 -7.34 13.96 14.63
N ALA A 61 -8.49 13.76 13.99
CA ALA A 61 -9.62 12.98 14.52
C ALA A 61 -9.36 11.46 14.64
N VAL A 62 -8.49 10.89 13.82
CA VAL A 62 -8.08 9.48 13.92
C VAL A 62 -7.04 9.30 15.02
N ALA A 63 -6.15 10.28 15.23
CA ALA A 63 -5.11 10.22 16.25
C ALA A 63 -5.72 10.15 17.67
N THR A 64 -6.84 10.84 17.89
CA THR A 64 -7.61 10.75 19.13
C THR A 64 -8.22 9.36 19.35
N SER A 65 -8.53 8.62 18.29
CA SER A 65 -9.17 7.29 18.38
C SER A 65 -8.19 6.12 18.54
N ILE A 66 -6.87 6.35 18.42
CA ILE A 66 -5.86 5.27 18.38
C ILE A 66 -5.59 4.65 19.75
N SER A 67 -5.70 5.42 20.85
CA SER A 67 -5.57 4.89 22.21
C SER A 67 -6.91 4.56 22.85
N HIS A 68 -7.99 5.25 22.48
CA HIS A 68 -9.28 5.11 23.16
C HIS A 68 -9.94 3.77 22.86
N GLY A 69 -9.61 2.79 23.70
CA GLY A 69 -10.45 1.63 23.96
C GLY A 69 -9.90 0.31 23.51
N LEU A 70 -8.72 0.19 22.87
CA LEU A 70 -8.13 -1.13 22.56
C LEU A 70 -7.44 -1.76 23.77
N ILE A 71 -6.80 -0.94 24.59
CA ILE A 71 -6.22 -1.33 25.86
C ILE A 71 -7.10 -0.76 26.97
N ASN A 72 -7.36 -1.55 28.01
CA ASN A 72 -8.17 -1.16 29.16
C ASN A 72 -7.37 -0.21 30.06
N GLU A 73 -7.31 1.06 29.68
CA GLU A 73 -6.71 2.15 30.45
C GLU A 73 -7.68 2.67 31.54
N GLY A 74 -7.16 3.17 32.67
CA GLY A 74 -7.95 3.88 33.69
C GLY A 74 -7.80 3.36 35.14
N PRO A 75 -8.62 3.85 36.09
CA PRO A 75 -8.57 3.41 37.49
C PRO A 75 -8.93 1.92 37.61
N GLY A 76 -7.93 1.09 37.98
CA GLY A 76 -8.06 -0.37 37.99
C GLY A 76 -7.74 -1.06 36.65
N GLY A 77 -7.37 -0.29 35.62
CA GLY A 77 -6.88 -0.77 34.33
C GLY A 77 -5.35 -0.86 34.26
N VAL A 78 -4.83 -1.06 33.06
CA VAL A 78 -3.41 -1.22 32.78
C VAL A 78 -2.74 0.13 32.52
N ALA A 79 -1.63 0.39 33.20
CA ALA A 79 -0.76 1.50 32.87
C ALA A 79 0.03 1.18 31.60
N ILE A 80 -0.27 1.88 30.50
CA ILE A 80 0.51 1.77 29.28
C ILE A 80 1.87 2.42 29.51
N SER A 81 2.93 1.62 29.50
CA SER A 81 4.29 2.13 29.66
C SER A 81 4.97 2.38 28.30
N PRO A 82 5.90 3.33 28.19
CA PRO A 82 6.70 3.52 26.98
C PRO A 82 7.43 2.25 26.51
N GLU A 83 7.85 1.37 27.43
CA GLU A 83 8.44 0.05 27.14
C GLU A 83 7.48 -0.85 26.37
N MET A 84 6.21 -0.87 26.77
CA MET A 84 5.19 -1.69 26.12
C MET A 84 4.88 -1.17 24.70
N ILE A 85 4.84 0.16 24.54
CA ILE A 85 4.67 0.79 23.22
C ILE A 85 5.89 0.48 22.33
N PHE A 86 7.11 0.59 22.88
CA PHE A 86 8.35 0.26 22.17
C PHE A 86 8.35 -1.17 21.64
N ALA A 87 8.03 -2.14 22.51
CA ALA A 87 7.93 -3.55 22.15
C ALA A 87 6.87 -3.80 21.05
N GLY A 88 5.70 -3.17 21.17
CA GLY A 88 4.65 -3.29 20.16
C GLY A 88 5.06 -2.71 18.81
N LEU A 89 5.75 -1.56 18.80
CA LEU A 89 6.29 -0.96 17.58
C LEU A 89 7.36 -1.82 16.91
N ILE A 90 8.22 -2.52 17.67
CA ILE A 90 9.17 -3.49 17.09
C ILE A 90 8.40 -4.57 16.33
N GLY A 91 7.33 -5.11 16.94
CA GLY A 91 6.48 -6.10 16.30
C GLY A 91 5.86 -5.61 14.99
N ALA A 92 5.34 -4.39 15.00
CA ALA A 92 4.74 -3.76 13.83
C ALA A 92 5.76 -3.53 12.69
N VAL A 93 6.92 -2.94 13.02
CA VAL A 93 7.98 -2.61 12.05
C VAL A 93 8.60 -3.86 11.45
N VAL A 94 8.96 -4.84 12.28
CA VAL A 94 9.56 -6.10 11.80
C VAL A 94 8.59 -6.81 10.86
N TRP A 95 7.30 -6.87 11.21
CA TRP A 95 6.31 -7.48 10.33
C TRP A 95 6.14 -6.74 9.00
N ASN A 96 6.06 -5.41 9.03
CA ASN A 96 6.04 -4.58 7.81
C ASN A 96 7.26 -4.89 6.93
N MET A 97 8.47 -4.89 7.49
CA MET A 97 9.68 -5.21 6.74
C MET A 97 9.64 -6.60 6.09
N ILE A 98 9.12 -7.61 6.79
CA ILE A 98 8.95 -8.97 6.26
C ILE A 98 7.96 -8.99 5.09
N THR A 99 6.81 -8.34 5.21
CA THR A 99 5.78 -8.35 4.15
C THR A 99 6.23 -7.54 2.94
N TRP A 100 6.92 -6.42 3.13
CA TRP A 100 7.56 -5.69 2.03
C TRP A 100 8.60 -6.52 1.31
N LEU A 101 9.48 -7.20 2.06
CA LEU A 101 10.50 -8.05 1.46
C LEU A 101 9.89 -9.13 0.57
N ARG A 102 8.72 -9.66 0.96
CA ARG A 102 7.94 -10.64 0.19
C ARG A 102 6.99 -10.02 -0.86
N GLY A 103 6.93 -8.70 -0.98
CA GLY A 103 6.03 -8.00 -1.90
C GLY A 103 4.55 -8.25 -1.62
N LEU A 104 4.21 -8.58 -0.36
CA LEU A 104 2.84 -8.85 0.07
C LEU A 104 2.18 -7.54 0.54
N PRO A 105 1.07 -7.11 -0.07
CA PRO A 105 0.26 -6.01 0.44
C PRO A 105 -0.34 -6.38 1.80
N SER A 106 0.23 -5.83 2.87
CA SER A 106 -0.21 -6.01 4.26
C SER A 106 -0.67 -4.69 4.85
N SER A 107 -1.55 -4.73 5.84
CA SER A 107 -2.01 -3.53 6.54
C SER A 107 -1.07 -3.14 7.67
N SER A 108 -0.43 -1.99 7.57
CA SER A 108 0.37 -1.42 8.67
C SER A 108 -0.47 -1.13 9.92
N SER A 109 -1.73 -0.73 9.77
CA SER A 109 -2.65 -0.55 10.91
C SER A 109 -2.81 -1.83 11.72
N HIS A 110 -3.01 -2.97 11.05
CA HIS A 110 -3.15 -4.26 11.72
C HIS A 110 -1.83 -4.76 12.32
N ALA A 111 -0.70 -4.42 11.69
CA ALA A 111 0.62 -4.69 12.25
C ALA A 111 0.85 -3.89 13.54
N LEU A 112 0.47 -2.60 13.55
CA LEU A 112 0.53 -1.73 14.71
C LEU A 112 -0.36 -2.24 15.85
N PHE A 113 -1.65 -2.46 15.57
CA PHE A 113 -2.59 -2.98 16.58
C PHE A 113 -2.16 -4.36 17.07
N GLY A 114 -1.77 -5.26 16.17
CA GLY A 114 -1.25 -6.58 16.54
C GLY A 114 -0.06 -6.47 17.48
N GLY A 115 0.97 -5.71 17.11
CA GLY A 115 2.16 -5.49 17.93
C GLY A 115 1.83 -4.96 19.32
N LEU A 116 1.00 -3.92 19.41
CA LEU A 116 0.57 -3.35 20.69
C LEU A 116 -0.24 -4.34 21.54
N ILE A 117 -1.17 -5.09 20.94
CA ILE A 117 -1.97 -6.11 21.63
C ILE A 117 -1.07 -7.22 22.18
N GLY A 118 -0.14 -7.73 21.38
CA GLY A 118 0.80 -8.75 21.82
C GLY A 118 1.70 -8.26 22.96
N ALA A 119 2.18 -7.02 22.84
CA ALA A 119 2.97 -6.39 23.88
C ALA A 119 2.15 -6.17 25.17
N ALA A 120 0.88 -5.82 25.08
CA ALA A 120 -0.02 -5.64 26.21
C ALA A 120 -0.38 -6.95 26.92
N ILE A 121 -0.66 -8.02 26.17
CA ILE A 121 -0.94 -9.34 26.74
C ILE A 121 0.24 -9.83 27.58
N VAL A 122 1.48 -9.67 27.08
CA VAL A 122 2.67 -10.04 27.83
C VAL A 122 3.06 -8.98 28.87
N GLY A 123 2.83 -7.70 28.64
CA GLY A 123 3.20 -6.63 29.58
C GLY A 123 2.31 -6.61 30.82
N ALA A 124 1.02 -6.87 30.63
CA ALA A 124 0.00 -6.60 31.63
C ALA A 124 -1.12 -7.66 31.73
N GLY A 125 -1.02 -8.76 31.00
CA GLY A 125 -1.95 -9.89 31.07
C GLY A 125 -3.08 -9.82 30.04
N PHE A 126 -3.88 -10.88 29.95
CA PHE A 126 -4.95 -11.01 28.96
C PHE A 126 -6.10 -10.01 29.16
N ASP A 127 -6.34 -9.58 30.40
CA ASP A 127 -7.38 -8.61 30.74
C ASP A 127 -7.00 -7.16 30.36
N SER A 128 -5.76 -6.94 29.91
CA SER A 128 -5.30 -5.65 29.40
C SER A 128 -5.98 -5.24 28.10
N VAL A 129 -6.52 -6.20 27.34
CA VAL A 129 -7.08 -5.96 26.01
C VAL A 129 -8.60 -5.86 26.10
N ASN A 130 -9.14 -4.81 25.49
CA ASN A 130 -10.57 -4.70 25.29
C ASN A 130 -10.99 -5.52 24.06
N TYR A 131 -11.38 -6.77 24.29
CA TYR A 131 -11.80 -7.66 23.19
C TYR A 131 -13.03 -7.16 22.43
N ALA A 132 -13.91 -6.40 23.09
CA ALA A 132 -15.09 -5.82 22.43
C ALA A 132 -14.69 -4.71 21.44
N ALA A 133 -13.78 -3.81 21.83
CA ALA A 133 -13.23 -2.81 20.94
C ALA A 133 -12.35 -3.44 19.86
N LEU A 134 -11.52 -4.44 20.20
CA LEU A 134 -10.74 -5.20 19.23
C LEU A 134 -11.65 -5.79 18.14
N LEU A 135 -12.78 -6.39 18.54
CA LEU A 135 -13.73 -6.98 17.63
C LEU A 135 -14.43 -5.93 16.76
N THR A 136 -14.92 -4.84 17.35
CA THR A 136 -15.76 -3.85 16.65
C THR A 136 -14.97 -2.81 15.85
N VAL A 137 -13.77 -2.45 16.28
CA VAL A 137 -12.95 -1.38 15.68
C VAL A 137 -11.89 -1.91 14.73
N VAL A 138 -11.34 -3.11 14.97
CA VAL A 138 -10.30 -3.68 14.09
C VAL A 138 -10.74 -4.95 13.38
N ILE A 139 -11.22 -5.99 14.08
CA ILE A 139 -11.54 -7.27 13.42
C ILE A 139 -12.71 -7.12 12.44
N ILE A 140 -13.91 -6.72 12.87
CA ILE A 140 -15.08 -6.63 11.97
C ILE A 140 -14.78 -5.73 10.74
N PRO A 141 -14.24 -4.52 10.90
CA PRO A 141 -13.91 -3.67 9.77
C PRO A 141 -12.83 -4.25 8.85
N ALA A 142 -11.88 -5.05 9.35
CA ALA A 142 -10.86 -5.71 8.53
C ALA A 142 -11.46 -6.63 7.46
N PHE A 143 -12.58 -7.29 7.77
CA PHE A 143 -13.26 -8.20 6.85
C PHE A 143 -14.29 -7.46 6.01
N LEU A 144 -15.04 -6.55 6.64
CA LEU A 144 -16.18 -5.91 5.99
C LEU A 144 -15.74 -4.82 5.01
N SER A 145 -14.72 -4.03 5.36
CA SER A 145 -14.26 -2.92 4.51
C SER A 145 -13.75 -3.33 3.13
N PRO A 146 -12.91 -4.37 2.94
CA PRO A 146 -12.52 -4.80 1.60
C PRO A 146 -13.69 -5.33 0.78
N VAL A 147 -14.68 -5.98 1.42
CA VAL A 147 -15.88 -6.49 0.75
C VAL A 147 -16.76 -5.34 0.28
N ILE A 148 -17.06 -4.38 1.15
CA ILE A 148 -17.84 -3.19 0.79
C ILE A 148 -17.13 -2.41 -0.32
N ALA A 149 -15.84 -2.15 -0.17
CA ALA A 149 -15.04 -1.44 -1.17
C ALA A 149 -15.05 -2.17 -2.53
N SER A 150 -14.93 -3.50 -2.53
CA SER A 150 -15.06 -4.35 -3.71
C SER A 150 -16.43 -4.22 -4.37
N LEU A 151 -17.52 -4.29 -3.60
CA LEU A 151 -18.89 -4.16 -4.13
C LEU A 151 -19.17 -2.77 -4.72
N VAL A 152 -18.75 -1.71 -4.02
CA VAL A 152 -18.87 -0.32 -4.49
C VAL A 152 -18.09 -0.13 -5.77
N SER A 153 -16.83 -0.58 -5.80
CA SER A 153 -15.96 -0.48 -6.98
C SER A 153 -16.47 -1.30 -8.17
N LEU A 154 -17.03 -2.49 -7.92
CA LEU A 154 -17.68 -3.32 -8.92
C LEU A 154 -18.88 -2.60 -9.55
N LEU A 155 -19.75 -2.01 -8.73
CA LEU A 155 -20.91 -1.26 -9.20
C LEU A 155 -20.48 -0.01 -9.97
N ALA A 156 -19.54 0.78 -9.42
CA ALA A 156 -18.99 1.97 -10.05
C ALA A 156 -18.39 1.64 -11.42
N THR A 157 -17.64 0.53 -11.51
CA THR A 157 -17.09 0.05 -12.78
C THR A 157 -18.21 -0.32 -13.77
N ARG A 158 -19.22 -1.07 -13.35
CA ARG A 158 -20.36 -1.43 -14.23
C ARG A 158 -21.09 -0.21 -14.76
N ILE A 159 -21.31 0.79 -13.91
CA ILE A 159 -21.95 2.06 -14.29
C ILE A 159 -21.06 2.81 -15.29
N ALA A 160 -19.77 2.96 -14.99
CA ALA A 160 -18.82 3.65 -15.87
C ALA A 160 -18.78 3.02 -17.27
N TYR A 161 -18.71 1.69 -17.36
CA TYR A 161 -18.75 0.98 -18.65
C TYR A 161 -20.13 1.03 -19.33
N ARG A 162 -21.22 1.17 -18.58
CA ARG A 162 -22.57 1.31 -19.15
C ARG A 162 -22.80 2.69 -19.76
N ILE A 163 -22.30 3.74 -19.12
CA ILE A 163 -22.40 5.13 -19.59
C ILE A 163 -21.52 5.32 -20.83
N THR A 164 -20.32 4.76 -20.83
CA THR A 164 -19.31 4.92 -21.90
C THR A 164 -19.49 3.98 -23.09
N ARG A 165 -20.57 3.18 -23.09
CA ARG A 165 -20.91 2.25 -24.18
C ARG A 165 -21.43 2.93 -25.45
N ARG A 166 -21.77 4.21 -25.40
CA ARG A 166 -22.21 4.97 -26.58
C ARG A 166 -20.98 5.42 -27.40
N PRO A 167 -20.95 5.21 -28.73
CA PRO A 167 -19.79 5.53 -29.56
C PRO A 167 -19.81 7.02 -29.86
N VAL A 168 -19.40 7.86 -28.91
CA VAL A 168 -19.43 9.32 -29.12
C VAL A 168 -18.14 9.78 -29.80
N PHE A 169 -16.93 9.33 -29.42
CA PHE A 169 -15.73 9.59 -30.24
C PHE A 169 -14.62 8.51 -30.14
N PRO A 170 -13.76 8.31 -31.17
CA PRO A 170 -12.72 7.28 -31.19
C PRO A 170 -11.57 7.44 -30.16
N ASN A 171 -11.62 8.42 -29.26
CA ASN A 171 -10.48 8.84 -28.43
C ASN A 171 -10.79 9.21 -26.96
N GLU A 172 -11.96 8.88 -26.42
CA GLU A 172 -12.41 9.34 -25.08
C GLU A 172 -11.81 8.60 -23.87
N ARG A 173 -10.78 7.76 -24.04
CA ARG A 173 -10.04 7.18 -22.90
C ARG A 173 -9.18 8.21 -22.15
N GLY A 174 -9.01 9.42 -22.69
CA GLY A 174 -8.29 10.52 -22.04
C GLY A 174 -8.98 11.02 -20.77
N GLY A 175 -10.32 11.11 -20.75
CA GLY A 175 -11.08 11.59 -19.60
C GLY A 175 -10.90 10.72 -18.36
N PHE A 176 -10.99 9.39 -18.52
CA PHE A 176 -10.72 8.45 -17.41
C PHE A 176 -9.28 8.44 -16.95
N ARG A 177 -8.32 8.76 -17.83
CA ARG A 177 -6.91 8.89 -17.43
C ARG A 177 -6.73 10.08 -16.50
N ILE A 178 -7.30 11.23 -16.83
CA ILE A 178 -7.28 12.43 -15.98
C ILE A 178 -8.05 12.18 -14.69
N GLY A 179 -9.24 11.56 -14.79
CA GLY A 179 -10.02 11.15 -13.64
C GLY A 179 -9.23 10.23 -12.71
N GLN A 180 -8.53 9.23 -13.25
CA GLN A 180 -7.70 8.32 -12.47
C GLN A 180 -6.56 9.05 -11.76
N ILE A 181 -5.92 10.02 -12.42
CA ILE A 181 -4.89 10.86 -11.80
C ILE A 181 -5.47 11.59 -10.59
N PHE A 182 -6.65 12.20 -10.75
CA PHE A 182 -7.32 12.89 -9.66
C PHE A 182 -7.72 11.95 -8.52
N THR A 183 -8.32 10.80 -8.81
CA THR A 183 -8.78 9.87 -7.77
C THR A 183 -7.63 9.19 -7.03
N SER A 184 -6.54 8.81 -7.72
CA SER A 184 -5.33 8.29 -7.05
C SER A 184 -4.65 9.34 -6.17
N SER A 185 -4.70 10.61 -6.60
CA SER A 185 -4.29 11.74 -5.77
C SER A 185 -5.17 11.87 -4.52
N MET A 186 -6.50 11.73 -4.66
CA MET A 186 -7.40 11.69 -3.50
C MET A 186 -7.13 10.52 -2.56
N VAL A 187 -6.79 9.34 -3.06
CA VAL A 187 -6.40 8.20 -2.21
C VAL A 187 -5.13 8.53 -1.42
N SER A 188 -4.15 9.19 -2.04
CA SER A 188 -2.94 9.64 -1.34
C SER A 188 -3.26 10.68 -0.27
N LEU A 189 -4.11 11.67 -0.58
CA LEU A 189 -4.56 12.64 0.42
C LEU A 189 -5.29 11.95 1.59
N ALA A 190 -6.21 11.03 1.28
CA ALA A 190 -6.98 10.28 2.26
C ALA A 190 -6.08 9.38 3.13
N HIS A 191 -5.04 8.79 2.55
CA HIS A 191 -4.04 8.03 3.27
C HIS A 191 -3.29 8.93 4.27
N GLY A 192 -2.80 10.10 3.87
CA GLY A 192 -2.21 11.08 4.79
C GLY A 192 -3.15 11.46 5.95
N THR A 193 -4.45 11.66 5.66
CA THR A 193 -5.45 11.98 6.69
C THR A 193 -5.76 10.83 7.64
N ASN A 194 -5.37 9.60 7.36
CA ASN A 194 -5.71 8.44 8.19
C ASN A 194 -4.47 7.84 8.86
N ASP A 195 -3.42 7.61 8.08
CA ASP A 195 -2.28 6.79 8.48
C ASP A 195 -1.24 7.56 9.28
N ALA A 196 -0.94 8.80 8.89
CA ALA A 196 -0.03 9.66 9.66
C ALA A 196 -0.54 9.88 11.09
N GLN A 197 -1.86 9.97 11.23
CA GLN A 197 -2.54 10.14 12.50
C GLN A 197 -2.36 8.95 13.45
N LYS A 198 -2.15 7.73 12.91
CA LYS A 198 -1.92 6.54 13.75
C LYS A 198 -0.62 6.67 14.51
N THR A 199 0.44 7.09 13.82
CA THR A 199 1.74 7.36 14.42
C THR A 199 1.67 8.56 15.37
N MET A 200 0.95 9.62 15.01
CA MET A 200 0.72 10.76 15.91
C MET A 200 0.06 10.32 17.22
N GLY A 201 -0.93 9.44 17.15
CA GLY A 201 -1.60 8.85 18.32
C GLY A 201 -0.64 8.05 19.21
N VAL A 202 0.22 7.22 18.62
CA VAL A 202 1.22 6.42 19.37
C VAL A 202 2.25 7.31 20.07
N ILE A 203 2.78 8.34 19.38
CA ILE A 203 3.73 9.28 19.98
C ILE A 203 3.05 10.06 21.10
N THR A 204 1.84 10.58 20.86
CA THR A 204 1.07 11.33 21.88
C THR A 204 0.79 10.46 23.11
N LEU A 205 0.39 9.20 22.91
CA LEU A 205 0.19 8.23 23.99
C LEU A 205 1.48 8.00 24.79
N THR A 206 2.63 7.95 24.12
CA THR A 206 3.94 7.81 24.78
C THR A 206 4.29 9.03 25.62
N LEU A 207 4.02 10.24 25.11
CA LEU A 207 4.25 11.49 25.83
C LEU A 207 3.36 11.58 27.08
N ILE A 208 2.10 11.16 26.97
CA ILE A 208 1.16 11.08 28.10
C ILE A 208 1.63 10.03 29.12
N ALA A 209 1.94 8.82 28.66
CA ALA A 209 2.41 7.72 29.49
C ALA A 209 3.70 8.03 30.27
N SER A 210 4.58 8.85 29.69
CA SER A 210 5.82 9.30 30.32
C SER A 210 5.66 10.52 31.24
N GLY A 211 4.47 11.13 31.29
CA GLY A 211 4.22 12.37 32.02
C GLY A 211 4.79 13.64 31.34
N ALA A 212 5.32 13.53 30.12
CA ALA A 212 5.86 14.65 29.36
C ALA A 212 4.75 15.54 28.75
N GLN A 213 3.52 15.05 28.68
CA GLN A 213 2.36 15.76 28.17
C GLN A 213 1.12 15.41 29.00
N SER A 214 0.21 16.36 29.21
CA SER A 214 -1.10 16.06 29.78
C SER A 214 -2.10 15.56 28.73
N ALA A 215 -3.07 14.74 29.15
CA ALA A 215 -4.01 14.09 28.23
C ALA A 215 -4.97 15.09 27.52
N ASP A 216 -5.18 16.27 28.10
CA ASP A 216 -6.03 17.34 27.56
C ASP A 216 -5.37 18.18 26.47
N GLN A 217 -4.04 18.10 26.30
CA GLN A 217 -3.30 18.91 25.32
C GLN A 217 -3.47 18.45 23.87
N GLY A 218 -4.07 17.27 23.63
CA GLY A 218 -4.24 16.72 22.28
C GLY A 218 -2.91 16.42 21.58
N VAL A 219 -2.94 16.34 20.25
CA VAL A 219 -1.72 16.07 19.45
C VAL A 219 -0.91 17.34 19.28
N GLN A 220 0.35 17.33 19.72
CA GLN A 220 1.26 18.48 19.57
C GLN A 220 1.65 18.72 18.11
N PHE A 221 1.79 19.99 17.73
CA PHE A 221 2.09 20.36 16.33
C PHE A 221 3.39 19.77 15.79
N TRP A 222 4.45 19.67 16.61
CA TRP A 222 5.71 19.07 16.16
C TRP A 222 5.56 17.56 15.86
N VAL A 223 4.67 16.86 16.58
CA VAL A 223 4.34 15.45 16.31
C VAL A 223 3.66 15.35 14.95
N VAL A 224 2.72 16.26 14.65
CA VAL A 224 2.08 16.34 13.34
C VAL A 224 3.12 16.53 12.24
N VAL A 225 4.02 17.51 12.38
CA VAL A 225 5.07 17.79 11.39
C VAL A 225 6.02 16.60 11.22
N ALA A 226 6.47 15.98 12.32
CA ALA A 226 7.40 14.86 12.27
C ALA A 226 6.80 13.63 11.56
N CYS A 227 5.57 13.24 11.92
CA CYS A 227 4.85 12.14 11.25
C CYS A 227 4.58 12.48 9.78
N ALA A 228 4.09 13.70 9.50
CA ALA A 228 3.81 14.14 8.12
C ALA A 228 5.07 14.06 7.22
N LEU A 229 6.23 14.46 7.73
CA LEU A 229 7.50 14.32 7.01
C LEU A 229 7.93 12.86 6.88
N ALA A 230 7.82 12.06 7.95
CA ALA A 230 8.20 10.65 7.94
C ALA A 230 7.39 9.84 6.91
N ILE A 231 6.06 9.95 6.93
CA ILE A 231 5.18 9.26 5.98
C ILE A 231 5.42 9.75 4.54
N ALA A 232 5.62 11.05 4.32
CA ALA A 232 5.87 11.60 3.00
C ALA A 232 7.21 11.14 2.41
N LEU A 233 8.28 11.13 3.22
CA LEU A 233 9.59 10.60 2.82
C LEU A 233 9.52 9.11 2.51
N GLY A 234 8.82 8.35 3.36
CA GLY A 234 8.50 6.95 3.10
C GLY A 234 7.83 6.77 1.75
N THR A 235 6.75 7.52 1.51
CA THR A 235 6.00 7.46 0.25
C THR A 235 6.84 7.80 -0.96
N TYR A 236 7.73 8.79 -0.85
CA TYR A 236 8.62 9.16 -1.94
C TYR A 236 9.60 8.03 -2.31
N THR A 237 10.09 7.26 -1.33
CA THR A 237 10.97 6.11 -1.58
C THR A 237 10.26 4.96 -2.31
N GLY A 238 8.92 4.94 -2.22
CA GLY A 238 8.05 4.05 -2.97
C GLY A 238 7.84 2.70 -2.29
N GLY A 239 7.42 1.69 -3.04
CA GLY A 239 7.11 0.38 -2.47
C GLY A 239 7.14 -0.67 -3.55
N TRP A 240 8.18 -0.63 -4.39
CA TRP A 240 8.17 -1.17 -5.76
C TRP A 240 7.76 -2.65 -5.84
N ARG A 241 8.11 -3.45 -4.83
CA ARG A 241 7.70 -4.86 -4.72
C ARG A 241 6.18 -5.00 -4.57
N ILE A 242 5.59 -4.21 -3.69
CA ILE A 242 4.13 -4.19 -3.43
C ILE A 242 3.40 -3.51 -4.59
N ILE A 243 3.93 -2.41 -5.14
CA ILE A 243 3.40 -1.72 -6.33
C ILE A 243 3.25 -2.72 -7.49
N ARG A 244 4.25 -3.58 -7.72
CA ARG A 244 4.19 -4.61 -8.76
C ARG A 244 3.06 -5.61 -8.53
N THR A 245 2.93 -6.09 -7.28
CA THR A 245 1.89 -7.04 -6.87
C THR A 245 0.49 -6.46 -7.06
N LEU A 246 0.23 -5.21 -6.64
CA LEU A 246 -1.08 -4.58 -6.78
C LEU A 246 -1.38 -4.12 -8.22
N GLY A 247 -0.39 -3.60 -8.93
CA GLY A 247 -0.59 -2.97 -10.24
C GLY A 247 -0.91 -3.96 -11.36
N SER A 248 -0.28 -5.13 -11.34
CA SER A 248 -0.45 -6.16 -12.39
C SER A 248 -0.74 -7.56 -11.85
N GLY A 249 -0.53 -7.81 -10.56
CA GLY A 249 -0.61 -9.16 -9.99
C GLY A 249 -2.04 -9.65 -9.74
N ILE A 250 -3.04 -8.76 -9.65
CA ILE A 250 -4.43 -9.14 -9.34
C ILE A 250 -5.29 -9.25 -10.61
N THR A 251 -5.33 -8.20 -11.44
CA THR A 251 -6.14 -8.16 -12.67
C THR A 251 -5.55 -7.16 -13.66
N GLU A 252 -5.87 -7.29 -14.95
CA GLU A 252 -5.55 -6.27 -15.94
C GLU A 252 -6.46 -5.05 -15.75
N ILE A 253 -5.89 -3.98 -15.21
CA ILE A 253 -6.60 -2.72 -14.94
C ILE A 253 -6.46 -1.78 -16.14
N ARG A 254 -7.59 -1.22 -16.58
CA ARG A 254 -7.64 -0.07 -17.50
C ARG A 254 -7.96 1.21 -16.75
N ALA A 255 -7.68 2.38 -17.34
CA ALA A 255 -7.94 3.68 -16.69
C ALA A 255 -9.37 3.83 -16.11
N THR A 256 -10.39 3.29 -16.78
CA THR A 256 -11.78 3.29 -16.26
C THR A 256 -11.95 2.46 -14.99
N GLN A 257 -11.31 1.29 -14.91
CA GLN A 257 -11.32 0.44 -13.71
C GLN A 257 -10.48 1.07 -12.60
N GLY A 258 -9.31 1.62 -12.95
CA GLY A 258 -8.44 2.34 -12.03
C GLY A 258 -9.18 3.52 -11.40
N PHE A 259 -9.80 4.38 -12.21
CA PHE A 259 -10.64 5.47 -11.71
C PHE A 259 -11.72 4.97 -10.73
N ALA A 260 -12.48 3.93 -11.08
CA ALA A 260 -13.53 3.40 -10.22
C ALA A 260 -12.98 2.82 -8.91
N ALA A 261 -11.85 2.10 -8.96
CA ALA A 261 -11.20 1.53 -7.78
C ALA A 261 -10.67 2.62 -6.84
N GLU A 262 -9.94 3.60 -7.38
CA GLU A 262 -9.37 4.70 -6.59
C GLU A 262 -10.47 5.61 -6.03
N ALA A 263 -11.52 5.92 -6.80
CA ALA A 263 -12.66 6.69 -6.31
C ALA A 263 -13.36 5.98 -5.14
N SER A 264 -13.60 4.67 -5.27
CA SER A 264 -14.22 3.87 -4.21
C SER A 264 -13.33 3.80 -2.97
N THR A 265 -12.02 3.62 -3.17
CA THR A 265 -11.01 3.61 -2.12
C THR A 265 -10.96 4.94 -1.37
N ALA A 266 -10.85 6.05 -2.08
CA ALA A 266 -10.80 7.39 -1.49
C ALA A 266 -12.09 7.68 -0.71
N ALA A 267 -13.25 7.39 -1.29
CA ALA A 267 -14.54 7.59 -0.63
C ALA A 267 -14.65 6.77 0.66
N THR A 268 -14.27 5.49 0.65
CA THR A 268 -14.32 4.62 1.84
C THR A 268 -13.34 5.09 2.92
N ILE A 269 -12.10 5.45 2.57
CA ILE A 269 -11.10 5.91 3.54
C ILE A 269 -11.53 7.25 4.15
N LEU A 270 -11.95 8.22 3.34
CA LEU A 270 -12.38 9.53 3.83
C LEU A 270 -13.63 9.42 4.71
N ALA A 271 -14.65 8.67 4.27
CA ALA A 271 -15.85 8.44 5.09
C ALA A 271 -15.52 7.80 6.43
N SER A 272 -14.64 6.79 6.43
CA SER A 272 -14.15 6.15 7.66
C SER A 272 -13.39 7.12 8.57
N SER A 273 -12.51 7.93 8.00
CA SER A 273 -11.68 8.88 8.76
C SER A 273 -12.56 9.96 9.40
N HIS A 274 -13.63 10.39 8.72
CA HIS A 274 -14.64 11.29 9.28
C HIS A 274 -15.44 10.67 10.43
N LEU A 275 -15.69 9.35 10.37
CA LEU A 275 -16.35 8.61 11.45
C LEU A 275 -15.38 8.22 12.58
N GLY A 276 -14.09 8.57 12.47
CA GLY A 276 -13.07 8.23 13.46
C GLY A 276 -12.63 6.77 13.46
N PHE A 277 -13.01 5.98 12.43
CA PHE A 277 -12.60 4.59 12.31
C PHE A 277 -11.23 4.46 11.63
N ALA A 278 -10.33 3.71 12.27
CA ALA A 278 -9.01 3.40 11.74
C ALA A 278 -9.05 2.21 10.78
N LEU A 279 -9.61 2.42 9.58
CA LEU A 279 -9.62 1.39 8.54
C LEU A 279 -8.22 1.11 7.95
N SER A 280 -8.10 -0.08 7.37
CA SER A 280 -6.96 -0.48 6.57
C SER A 280 -7.12 -0.02 5.12
N THR A 281 -6.37 1.02 4.78
CA THR A 281 -6.15 1.52 3.42
C THR A 281 -5.75 0.40 2.44
N THR A 282 -4.84 -0.48 2.83
CA THR A 282 -4.39 -1.62 2.01
C THR A 282 -5.52 -2.60 1.68
N GLN A 283 -6.36 -2.95 2.67
CA GLN A 283 -7.50 -3.86 2.45
C GLN A 283 -8.57 -3.20 1.57
N VAL A 284 -8.91 -1.94 1.86
CA VAL A 284 -9.90 -1.17 1.10
C VAL A 284 -9.45 -0.99 -0.36
N SER A 285 -8.19 -0.61 -0.60
CA SER A 285 -7.65 -0.43 -1.95
C SER A 285 -7.62 -1.75 -2.73
N SER A 286 -7.06 -2.80 -2.14
CA SER A 286 -7.00 -4.12 -2.77
C SER A 286 -8.39 -4.69 -3.06
N GLY A 287 -9.34 -4.55 -2.13
CA GLY A 287 -10.74 -4.91 -2.31
C GLY A 287 -11.37 -4.15 -3.48
N SER A 288 -11.15 -2.84 -3.54
CA SER A 288 -11.59 -1.98 -4.63
C SER A 288 -10.98 -2.38 -5.99
N ILE A 289 -9.71 -2.78 -6.04
CA ILE A 289 -9.05 -3.28 -7.26
C ILE A 289 -9.69 -4.59 -7.73
N ILE A 290 -9.92 -5.54 -6.82
CA ILE A 290 -10.61 -6.81 -7.12
C ILE A 290 -12.03 -6.53 -7.64
N GLY A 291 -12.77 -5.64 -6.98
CA GLY A 291 -14.10 -5.21 -7.36
C GLY A 291 -14.16 -4.59 -8.76
N ALA A 292 -13.24 -3.67 -9.06
CA ALA A 292 -13.12 -3.08 -10.39
C ALA A 292 -12.76 -4.13 -11.47
N GLY A 293 -11.95 -5.13 -11.11
CA GLY A 293 -11.71 -6.32 -11.92
C GLY A 293 -13.00 -7.05 -12.28
N LEU A 294 -13.79 -7.42 -11.27
CA LEU A 294 -15.06 -8.14 -11.41
C LEU A 294 -16.14 -7.33 -12.15
N GLY A 295 -16.10 -6.00 -12.04
CA GLY A 295 -17.06 -5.11 -12.69
C GLY A 295 -16.95 -5.07 -14.22
N ARG A 296 -15.79 -5.44 -14.78
CA ARG A 296 -15.56 -5.45 -16.23
C ARG A 296 -15.87 -6.82 -16.83
N ARG A 297 -16.77 -6.87 -17.81
CA ARG A 297 -17.05 -8.09 -18.60
C ARG A 297 -15.77 -8.62 -19.27
N GLY A 298 -15.49 -9.90 -19.06
CA GLY A 298 -14.33 -10.59 -19.64
C GLY A 298 -12.99 -10.25 -18.97
N SER A 299 -12.98 -9.60 -17.80
CA SER A 299 -11.74 -9.43 -17.03
C SER A 299 -11.28 -10.77 -16.44
N LYS A 300 -9.96 -11.01 -16.46
CA LYS A 300 -9.35 -12.16 -15.79
C LYS A 300 -8.80 -11.71 -14.44
N ILE A 301 -9.10 -12.47 -13.39
CA ILE A 301 -8.61 -12.23 -12.03
C ILE A 301 -7.67 -13.36 -11.66
N GLN A 302 -6.51 -13.00 -11.14
CA GLN A 302 -5.50 -13.93 -10.63
C GLN A 302 -5.85 -14.32 -9.19
N TRP A 303 -6.76 -15.28 -9.05
CA TRP A 303 -7.24 -15.74 -7.73
C TRP A 303 -6.14 -16.27 -6.82
N SER A 304 -5.03 -16.80 -7.38
CA SER A 304 -3.86 -17.19 -6.59
C SER A 304 -3.24 -15.99 -5.87
N THR A 305 -3.09 -14.85 -6.55
CA THR A 305 -2.55 -13.62 -5.94
C THR A 305 -3.53 -13.04 -4.94
N ALA A 306 -4.83 -12.94 -5.29
CA ALA A 306 -5.85 -12.47 -4.37
C ALA A 306 -5.91 -13.32 -3.09
N GLY A 307 -5.81 -14.65 -3.20
CA GLY A 307 -5.74 -15.54 -2.05
C GLY A 307 -4.53 -15.28 -1.15
N LYS A 308 -3.33 -15.09 -1.73
CA LYS A 308 -2.12 -14.73 -0.96
C LYS A 308 -2.28 -13.42 -0.21
N ILE A 309 -2.92 -12.42 -0.82
CA ILE A 309 -3.18 -11.12 -0.21
C ILE A 309 -4.14 -11.27 0.98
N VAL A 310 -5.25 -11.99 0.79
CA VAL A 310 -6.21 -12.25 1.86
C VAL A 310 -5.54 -13.00 3.02
N ILE A 311 -4.75 -14.05 2.75
CA ILE A 311 -3.99 -14.76 3.77
C ILE A 311 -3.04 -13.82 4.52
N ALA A 312 -2.33 -12.93 3.82
CA ALA A 312 -1.46 -11.95 4.45
C ALA A 312 -2.23 -11.03 5.41
N TRP A 313 -3.47 -10.63 5.07
CA TRP A 313 -4.31 -9.82 5.95
C TRP A 313 -4.64 -10.54 7.26
N PHE A 314 -5.05 -11.81 7.18
CA PHE A 314 -5.36 -12.61 8.36
C PHE A 314 -4.15 -12.86 9.25
N ILE A 315 -2.98 -13.09 8.66
CA ILE A 315 -1.75 -13.39 9.40
C ILE A 315 -1.13 -12.13 10.00
N THR A 316 -1.41 -10.95 9.46
CA THR A 316 -0.71 -9.71 9.86
C THR A 316 -0.87 -9.37 11.34
N LEU A 317 -2.11 -9.35 11.84
CA LEU A 317 -2.38 -9.06 13.25
C LEU A 317 -1.73 -10.09 14.20
N PRO A 318 -1.95 -11.42 14.06
CA PRO A 318 -1.35 -12.39 14.97
C PRO A 318 0.17 -12.49 14.85
N ALA A 319 0.74 -12.30 13.66
CA ALA A 319 2.19 -12.35 13.49
C ALA A 319 2.88 -11.13 14.11
N ALA A 320 2.33 -9.92 13.93
CA ALA A 320 2.85 -8.73 14.60
C ALA A 320 2.65 -8.83 16.13
N ALA A 321 1.52 -9.38 16.58
CA ALA A 321 1.29 -9.66 18.00
C ALA A 321 2.30 -10.65 18.59
N ALA A 322 2.64 -11.71 17.87
CA ALA A 322 3.66 -12.65 18.32
C ALA A 322 5.03 -11.98 18.50
N VAL A 323 5.44 -11.13 17.56
CA VAL A 323 6.73 -10.41 17.67
C VAL A 323 6.67 -9.38 18.79
N GLY A 324 5.58 -8.61 18.92
CA GLY A 324 5.40 -7.64 20.02
C GLY A 324 5.35 -8.31 21.40
N ALA A 325 4.75 -9.49 21.49
CA ALA A 325 4.73 -10.32 22.70
C ALA A 325 6.13 -10.80 23.09
N VAL A 326 6.94 -11.23 22.11
CA VAL A 326 8.34 -11.63 22.35
C VAL A 326 9.16 -10.44 22.84
N ALA A 327 9.06 -9.29 22.18
CA ALA A 327 9.75 -8.06 22.60
C ALA A 327 9.31 -7.64 24.01
N SER A 328 8.02 -7.62 24.30
CA SER A 328 7.52 -7.28 25.64
C SER A 328 8.00 -8.27 26.71
N GLY A 329 8.12 -9.55 26.37
CA GLY A 329 8.70 -10.57 27.24
C GLY A 329 10.18 -10.32 27.56
N ILE A 330 10.95 -9.83 26.59
CA ILE A 330 12.36 -9.43 26.77
C ILE A 330 12.44 -8.14 27.60
N ALA A 331 11.58 -7.16 27.33
CA ALA A 331 11.51 -5.90 28.07
C ALA A 331 11.27 -6.07 29.58
N ARG A 332 10.68 -7.21 30.03
CA ARG A 332 10.53 -7.55 31.46
C ARG A 332 11.86 -7.67 32.22
N PHE A 333 12.98 -7.89 31.54
CA PHE A 333 14.32 -7.85 32.15
C PHE A 333 14.82 -6.41 32.44
N GLY A 334 13.92 -5.42 32.40
CA GLY A 334 14.19 -4.03 32.67
C GLY A 334 15.04 -3.40 31.56
N VAL A 335 15.98 -2.53 31.95
CA VAL A 335 16.81 -1.76 31.00
C VAL A 335 17.61 -2.67 30.07
N ILE A 336 18.13 -3.78 30.58
CA ILE A 336 18.90 -4.74 29.78
C ILE A 336 18.02 -5.35 28.70
N GLY A 337 16.79 -5.72 29.05
CA GLY A 337 15.78 -6.20 28.10
C GLY A 337 15.52 -5.21 26.98
N LEU A 338 15.28 -3.94 27.33
CA LEU A 338 15.03 -2.90 26.33
C LEU A 338 16.21 -2.68 25.38
N VAL A 339 17.44 -2.70 25.90
CA VAL A 339 18.65 -2.59 25.07
C VAL A 339 18.77 -3.79 24.14
N ILE A 340 18.48 -5.01 24.63
CA ILE A 340 18.44 -6.21 23.79
C ILE A 340 17.40 -6.04 22.68
N ASP A 341 16.18 -5.60 23.00
CA ASP A 341 15.12 -5.39 22.01
C ASP A 341 15.51 -4.36 20.95
N ALA A 342 16.09 -3.23 21.37
CA ALA A 342 16.55 -2.19 20.45
C ALA A 342 17.63 -2.72 19.50
N VAL A 343 18.62 -3.46 20.03
CA VAL A 343 19.72 -4.02 19.24
C VAL A 343 19.23 -5.14 18.32
N VAL A 344 18.47 -6.09 18.83
CA VAL A 344 17.93 -7.22 18.05
C VAL A 344 16.97 -6.70 16.99
N GLY A 345 16.07 -5.77 17.33
CA GLY A 345 15.18 -5.12 16.38
C GLY A 345 15.95 -4.42 15.26
N ALA A 346 16.97 -3.63 15.59
CA ALA A 346 17.82 -2.97 14.61
C ALA A 346 18.57 -3.98 13.71
N ILE A 347 19.12 -5.06 14.29
CA ILE A 347 19.80 -6.11 13.53
C ILE A 347 18.84 -6.82 12.58
N VAL A 348 17.62 -7.14 13.03
CA VAL A 348 16.61 -7.80 12.20
C VAL A 348 16.17 -6.88 11.06
N ILE A 349 15.85 -5.62 11.35
CA ILE A 349 15.46 -4.62 10.34
C ILE A 349 16.59 -4.43 9.32
N LEU A 350 17.82 -4.23 9.79
CA LEU A 350 18.99 -4.07 8.93
C LEU A 350 19.26 -5.34 8.12
N GLY A 351 19.13 -6.52 8.73
CA GLY A 351 19.29 -7.81 8.06
C GLY A 351 18.27 -8.02 6.94
N LEU A 352 17.00 -7.68 7.19
CA LEU A 352 15.94 -7.69 6.17
C LEU A 352 16.23 -6.69 5.05
N TYR A 353 16.67 -5.47 5.38
CA TYR A 353 17.06 -4.47 4.40
C TYR A 353 18.26 -4.92 3.55
N LEU A 354 19.33 -5.43 4.17
CA LEU A 354 20.50 -5.94 3.45
C LEU A 354 20.16 -7.18 2.61
N TRP A 355 19.27 -8.05 3.09
CA TRP A 355 18.77 -9.17 2.28
C TRP A 355 18.01 -8.68 1.05
N SER A 356 17.26 -7.57 1.19
CA SER A 356 16.57 -6.94 0.07
C SER A 356 17.53 -6.56 -1.06
N LEU A 357 18.76 -6.12 -0.73
CA LEU A 357 19.79 -5.73 -1.69
C LEU A 357 20.38 -6.91 -2.48
N ARG A 358 20.31 -8.14 -1.95
CA ARG A 358 20.84 -9.35 -2.61
C ARG A 358 20.03 -9.82 -3.82
N LYS A 359 18.82 -9.28 -4.01
CA LYS A 359 17.94 -9.58 -5.17
C LYS A 359 17.73 -8.33 -6.03
N PRO A 360 18.75 -7.85 -6.76
CA PRO A 360 18.68 -6.61 -7.54
C PRO A 360 17.63 -6.64 -8.66
N HIS A 361 17.20 -7.81 -9.12
CA HIS A 361 16.13 -8.00 -10.12
C HIS A 361 14.75 -7.49 -9.62
N GLU A 362 14.57 -7.27 -8.33
CA GLU A 362 13.37 -6.62 -7.78
C GLU A 362 13.42 -5.09 -7.82
N HIS A 363 14.63 -4.49 -7.82
CA HIS A 363 14.85 -3.04 -8.01
C HIS A 363 15.01 -2.65 -9.47
N ALA A 364 15.57 -3.52 -10.31
CA ALA A 364 15.68 -3.32 -11.77
C ALA A 364 14.31 -3.10 -12.43
N SER A 365 13.22 -3.52 -11.81
CA SER A 365 11.87 -3.25 -12.32
C SER A 365 11.39 -1.83 -12.10
N ALA A 366 11.98 -1.02 -11.21
CA ALA A 366 11.65 0.40 -11.17
C ALA A 366 12.01 1.05 -12.52
N ILE A 367 13.11 0.58 -13.12
CA ILE A 367 13.53 0.91 -14.48
C ILE A 367 12.66 0.20 -15.51
N GLU A 368 12.26 -1.08 -15.35
CA GLU A 368 11.33 -1.71 -16.32
C GLU A 368 9.91 -1.12 -16.30
N ILE A 369 9.41 -0.68 -15.14
CA ILE A 369 8.14 0.02 -15.01
C ILE A 369 8.28 1.44 -15.59
N ASP A 370 9.40 2.12 -15.39
CA ASP A 370 9.67 3.39 -16.06
C ASP A 370 9.83 3.21 -17.58
N VAL A 371 10.48 2.14 -18.05
CA VAL A 371 10.59 1.78 -19.48
C VAL A 371 9.24 1.36 -20.04
N ALA A 372 8.39 0.62 -19.32
CA ALA A 372 7.04 0.24 -19.75
C ALA A 372 6.07 1.44 -19.74
N ALA A 373 6.18 2.34 -18.76
CA ALA A 373 5.45 3.60 -18.72
C ALA A 373 5.93 4.59 -19.79
N ASN A 374 7.24 4.61 -20.10
CA ASN A 374 7.81 5.36 -21.22
C ASN A 374 7.57 4.67 -22.58
N ALA A 375 7.26 3.37 -22.60
CA ALA A 375 6.85 2.62 -23.80
C ALA A 375 5.37 2.84 -24.18
N VAL A 376 4.65 3.70 -23.45
CA VAL A 376 3.37 4.25 -23.93
C VAL A 376 3.68 5.21 -25.08
N LEU A 377 3.92 4.61 -26.26
CA LEU A 377 4.19 5.30 -27.51
C LEU A 377 3.16 6.41 -27.70
N THR A 378 3.63 7.63 -27.92
CA THR A 378 2.76 8.73 -28.34
C THR A 378 2.04 8.36 -29.64
N ARG A 379 0.91 9.01 -29.95
CA ARG A 379 0.17 8.73 -31.20
C ARG A 379 1.05 8.79 -32.45
N LYS A 380 2.07 9.66 -32.45
CA LYS A 380 3.03 9.82 -33.54
C LYS A 380 3.92 8.57 -33.67
N GLU A 381 4.41 8.05 -32.55
CA GLU A 381 5.27 6.86 -32.51
C GLU A 381 4.48 5.58 -32.79
N GLN A 382 3.24 5.45 -32.30
CA GLN A 382 2.35 4.32 -32.65
C GLN A 382 2.05 4.27 -34.15
N ARG A 383 1.78 5.42 -34.78
CA ARG A 383 1.60 5.54 -36.23
C ARG A 383 2.88 5.19 -36.99
N GLY A 384 4.04 5.60 -36.48
CA GLY A 384 5.35 5.23 -37.02
C GLY A 384 5.59 3.72 -36.98
N LEU A 385 5.31 3.08 -35.85
CA LEU A 385 5.48 1.64 -35.67
C LEU A 385 4.50 0.83 -36.53
N GLN A 386 3.25 1.25 -36.65
CA GLN A 386 2.27 0.63 -37.55
C GLN A 386 2.67 0.79 -39.02
N ARG A 387 3.20 1.95 -39.42
CA ARG A 387 3.75 2.15 -40.77
C ARG A 387 4.93 1.22 -41.03
N LYS A 388 5.85 1.08 -40.07
CA LYS A 388 7.01 0.18 -40.17
C LYS A 388 6.57 -1.29 -40.31
N LYS A 389 5.67 -1.77 -39.45
CA LYS A 389 5.11 -3.12 -39.55
C LYS A 389 4.37 -3.39 -40.86
N ARG A 390 3.61 -2.41 -41.37
CA ARG A 390 2.96 -2.51 -42.69
C ARG A 390 3.98 -2.58 -43.83
N ALA A 391 5.04 -1.77 -43.77
CA ALA A 391 6.10 -1.78 -44.78
C ALA A 391 6.86 -3.12 -44.79
N GLU A 392 7.18 -3.65 -43.60
CA GLU A 392 7.82 -4.97 -43.44
C GLU A 392 6.92 -6.10 -43.96
N ALA A 393 5.62 -6.09 -43.65
CA ALA A 393 4.68 -7.08 -44.17
C ALA A 393 4.55 -7.03 -45.70
N VAL A 394 4.53 -5.83 -46.29
CA VAL A 394 4.50 -5.66 -47.75
C VAL A 394 5.82 -6.14 -48.38
N ALA A 395 6.96 -5.85 -47.76
CA ALA A 395 8.26 -6.32 -48.23
C ALA A 395 8.37 -7.86 -48.17
N ALA A 396 7.92 -8.48 -47.08
CA ALA A 396 7.87 -9.93 -46.93
C ALA A 396 6.99 -10.59 -48.01
N ARG A 397 5.79 -10.04 -48.25
CA ARG A 397 4.87 -10.53 -49.31
C ARG A 397 5.48 -10.41 -50.70
N ARG A 398 6.23 -9.34 -51.00
CA ARG A 398 6.94 -9.18 -52.27
C ARG A 398 8.10 -10.18 -52.42
N ALA A 399 8.82 -10.45 -51.35
CA ALA A 399 9.88 -11.47 -51.34
C ALA A 399 9.31 -12.89 -51.57
N GLU A 400 8.15 -13.19 -50.99
CA GLU A 400 7.44 -14.46 -51.19
C GLU A 400 6.98 -14.63 -52.65
N LEU A 401 6.30 -13.62 -53.21
CA LEU A 401 5.85 -13.65 -54.62
C LEU A 401 7.00 -13.74 -55.63
N SER A 402 8.15 -13.14 -55.34
CA SER A 402 9.34 -13.24 -56.19
C SER A 402 9.98 -14.63 -56.10
N ARG A 403 10.00 -15.27 -54.93
CA ARG A 403 10.40 -16.68 -54.78
C ARG A 403 9.46 -17.61 -55.55
N GLU A 404 8.15 -17.44 -55.42
CA GLU A 404 7.17 -18.24 -56.18
C GLU A 404 7.33 -18.09 -57.69
N ARG A 405 7.54 -16.86 -58.19
CA ARG A 405 7.81 -16.62 -59.62
C ARG A 405 9.10 -17.29 -60.09
N THR A 406 10.13 -17.30 -59.26
CA THR A 406 11.42 -17.95 -59.56
C THR A 406 11.26 -19.47 -59.61
N LEU A 407 10.55 -20.05 -58.65
CA LEU A 407 10.23 -21.48 -58.62
C LEU A 407 9.36 -21.91 -59.81
N ARG A 408 8.35 -21.14 -60.18
CA ARG A 408 7.53 -21.41 -61.39
C ARG A 408 8.35 -21.34 -62.68
N ARG A 409 9.29 -20.39 -62.80
CA ARG A 409 10.22 -20.32 -63.95
C ARG A 409 11.17 -21.53 -64.01
N MET A 410 11.63 -22.01 -62.86
CA MET A 410 12.47 -23.22 -62.79
C MET A 410 11.69 -24.49 -63.13
N ALA A 411 10.43 -24.60 -62.69
CA ALA A 411 9.54 -25.71 -63.03
C ALA A 411 9.17 -25.73 -64.52
N GLY A 412 8.86 -24.57 -65.11
CA GLY A 412 8.57 -24.44 -66.55
C GLY A 412 9.75 -24.81 -67.46
N ARG A 413 11.00 -24.57 -67.03
CA ARG A 413 12.19 -25.00 -67.77
C ARG A 413 12.45 -26.51 -67.73
N LYS A 414 11.92 -27.24 -66.75
CA LYS A 414 12.04 -28.71 -66.66
C LYS A 414 10.97 -29.46 -67.47
N GLY A 415 9.86 -28.81 -67.83
CA GLY A 415 8.79 -29.39 -68.64
C GLY A 415 8.99 -29.33 -70.16
N GLY A 416 9.99 -28.58 -70.65
CA GLY A 416 10.27 -28.39 -72.08
C GLY A 416 11.40 -29.26 -72.65
N ARG A 417 11.83 -30.30 -71.93
CA ARG A 417 12.75 -31.33 -72.42
C ARG A 417 12.10 -32.70 -72.27
N ARG A 418 11.16 -33.01 -73.13
CA ARG A 418 10.81 -34.37 -73.53
C ARG A 418 10.43 -34.36 -75.00
#